data_AF-I3JPL7-F1
#
_entry.id   AF-I3JPL7-F1
#
_cell.length_a   1.000
_cell.length_b   1.000
_cell.length_c   1.000
_cell.angle_alpha   90.00
_cell.angle_beta   90.00
_cell.angle_gamma   90.00
#
_symmetry.space_group_name_H-M   'P 1'
#
loop_
_entity.id
_entity.type
_entity.pdbx_description
1 polymer ?
#
loop_
_entity_poly.entity_id
_entity_poly.type
_entity_poly.pdbx_seq_one_letter_code
_entity_poly.pdbx_strand_id
1 'polypeptide(L)'
;MSGFSDNIMRLSGRMLSQYPAQRDWDGKLTMAPHPGIIPTFSIEIMKWNGWGYSDSKFLYNKKGQAEFTGKRYRLSGMIIPGLREWMESTFSANLQHKTPAAPILNSSAVQPPTLNEAFLKELKSTGIPFSHDAEDRVFRSHGHCLHEIFALREGKIGRVPDLVVWPNCHNDVVKIVELACKHNVCLIPYGGGTSVSSALECPPEETRSIVSLDTSQMNRILWIDEKNLTAHVEAGIVGQDLERLLNESGYCTGHEPDSMEFSSLGGWVATRASGMKKNIYGNIEDLVVHIKMVTPRGVIEKSCQGPRMSTGPDVHHFIMGSEGTLGVVTEVTMKIRPMPEYQKYGSVVFPNFEMGVACLREVARQRCAPASIRLMDNEQFKFGHALKPQVSSIFTSFLDGLKKFYITKFKGFDPNRLCVATLLFEGDREKVLQHEKQVYDIAAKFGGLAAGEDNGQRGYMLTFVIAYLRDLGMDYYVIGESFETSMPWDRVLDICRNVKARIVRECKDKGVQFPPLSTCRAQHPAPPEGARPEREHVNGRSSIIFSTQRLLHNMFENLSVSCI
;
A
#
# COMPACT_ATOMS: atom_id res chain seq x y z
N MET A 1 -29.49 57.43 -33.13
CA MET A 1 -28.96 58.08 -31.91
C MET A 1 -28.51 56.96 -30.98
N SER A 2 -27.28 56.80 -30.50
CA SER A 2 -25.94 57.28 -30.85
C SER A 2 -25.10 57.10 -29.56
N GLY A 3 -24.00 56.33 -29.61
CA GLY A 3 -22.94 56.26 -28.59
C GLY A 3 -23.33 55.51 -27.32
N PHE A 4 -22.59 54.52 -26.82
CA PHE A 4 -21.14 54.46 -26.69
C PHE A 4 -20.68 52.98 -26.75
N SER A 5 -20.11 52.59 -27.87
CA SER A 5 -18.96 51.69 -27.92
C SER A 5 -17.70 52.49 -27.61
N ASP A 6 -16.63 51.82 -27.17
CA ASP A 6 -15.30 52.36 -26.83
C ASP A 6 -15.10 52.90 -25.41
N ASN A 7 -14.95 51.98 -24.45
CA ASN A 7 -13.74 51.94 -23.62
C ASN A 7 -13.68 50.69 -22.73
N ILE A 8 -12.46 50.14 -22.63
CA ILE A 8 -12.00 49.03 -21.75
C ILE A 8 -11.79 47.68 -22.48
N MET A 9 -11.15 47.77 -23.65
CA MET A 9 -10.24 46.77 -24.19
C MET A 9 -8.84 47.39 -24.12
N ARG A 10 -8.23 47.40 -22.92
CA ARG A 10 -6.79 47.59 -22.60
C ARG A 10 -6.65 48.00 -21.13
N LEU A 11 -6.64 47.01 -20.24
CA LEU A 11 -5.76 46.97 -19.06
C LEU A 11 -5.48 45.50 -18.77
N SER A 12 -4.72 44.88 -19.68
CA SER A 12 -3.91 43.71 -19.38
C SER A 12 -2.84 44.11 -18.37
N GLY A 13 -2.92 43.63 -17.13
CA GLY A 13 -1.85 43.81 -16.16
C GLY A 13 -2.30 43.72 -14.72
N ARG A 14 -2.00 42.56 -14.09
CA ARG A 14 -1.98 42.34 -12.64
C ARG A 14 -3.32 42.34 -11.90
N MET A 15 -3.92 41.15 -11.82
CA MET A 15 -4.46 40.61 -10.56
C MET A 15 -4.55 39.08 -10.69
N LEU A 16 -3.39 38.42 -10.53
CA LEU A 16 -3.33 37.04 -10.09
C LEU A 16 -3.62 37.07 -8.58
N SER A 17 -4.82 36.70 -8.15
CA SER A 17 -5.13 36.54 -6.72
C SER A 17 -5.66 35.14 -6.43
N GLN A 18 -4.73 34.32 -5.94
CA GLN A 18 -4.89 33.41 -4.81
C GLN A 18 -5.97 32.32 -4.93
N TYR A 19 -5.58 31.19 -5.51
CA TYR A 19 -6.23 29.90 -5.30
C TYR A 19 -5.97 29.43 -3.85
N PRO A 20 -6.93 28.76 -3.19
CA PRO A 20 -6.73 28.30 -1.82
C PRO A 20 -5.69 27.17 -1.78
N ALA A 21 -4.73 27.30 -0.88
CA ALA A 21 -3.59 26.42 -0.76
C ALA A 21 -3.94 25.09 -0.06
N GLN A 22 -3.29 24.00 -0.51
CA GLN A 22 -3.42 22.64 0.01
C GLN A 22 -2.97 22.52 1.47
N ARG A 23 -3.67 21.70 2.25
CA ARG A 23 -3.28 21.29 3.60
C ARG A 23 -2.87 19.82 3.58
N ASP A 24 -1.72 19.51 4.18
CA ASP A 24 -1.26 18.15 4.39
C ASP A 24 -2.00 17.46 5.54
N TRP A 25 -1.61 16.23 5.84
CA TRP A 25 -2.15 15.35 6.89
C TRP A 25 -2.19 15.95 8.31
N ASP A 26 -1.54 17.10 8.57
CA ASP A 26 -1.59 17.83 9.85
C ASP A 26 -2.25 19.23 9.72
N GLY A 27 -2.94 19.51 8.62
CA GLY A 27 -3.55 20.82 8.38
C GLY A 27 -2.55 21.92 8.00
N LYS A 28 -1.30 21.59 7.64
CA LYS A 28 -0.26 22.57 7.29
C LYS A 28 -0.12 22.74 5.78
N LEU A 29 0.16 23.98 5.38
CA LEU A 29 0.35 24.39 3.99
C LEU A 29 1.59 23.72 3.39
N THR A 30 1.41 22.79 2.45
CA THR A 30 2.50 22.25 1.62
C THR A 30 2.30 22.66 0.18
N MET A 31 3.39 23.02 -0.51
CA MET A 31 3.36 23.28 -1.95
C MET A 31 2.96 22.00 -2.69
N ALA A 32 1.88 22.09 -3.45
CA ALA A 32 1.35 21.03 -4.30
C ALA A 32 2.42 20.54 -5.31
N PRO A 33 2.51 19.23 -5.58
CA PRO A 33 2.96 18.77 -6.90
C PRO A 33 2.01 19.34 -7.97
N HIS A 34 2.54 19.61 -9.16
CA HIS A 34 1.85 20.26 -10.28
C HIS A 34 0.41 19.76 -10.53
N PRO A 35 -0.51 20.64 -11.01
CA PRO A 35 -1.85 20.25 -11.42
C PRO A 35 -1.74 19.51 -12.75
N GLY A 36 -1.61 18.19 -12.68
CA GLY A 36 -1.55 17.32 -13.84
C GLY A 36 -1.85 15.91 -13.38
N ILE A 37 -2.77 15.26 -14.09
CA ILE A 37 -2.97 13.81 -14.11
C ILE A 37 -1.60 13.13 -13.94
N ILE A 38 -1.48 12.16 -13.04
CA ILE A 38 -0.23 11.38 -12.91
C ILE A 38 0.16 10.94 -14.32
N PRO A 39 1.36 11.32 -14.82
CA PRO A 39 1.83 10.86 -16.11
C PRO A 39 1.75 9.34 -16.14
N THR A 40 1.50 8.75 -17.32
CA THR A 40 1.62 7.30 -17.52
C THR A 40 2.77 6.77 -16.68
N PHE A 41 2.50 5.79 -15.81
CA PHE A 41 3.53 5.23 -14.92
C PHE A 41 4.78 4.92 -15.75
N SER A 42 5.85 5.68 -15.49
CA SER A 42 7.05 5.70 -16.31
C SER A 42 8.30 5.67 -15.45
N ILE A 43 9.38 5.19 -16.05
CA ILE A 43 10.69 5.10 -15.42
C ILE A 43 11.30 6.48 -15.09
N GLU A 44 10.77 7.55 -15.67
CA GLU A 44 11.21 8.93 -15.36
C GLU A 44 10.78 9.35 -13.96
N ILE A 45 9.63 8.84 -13.49
CA ILE A 45 9.01 9.22 -12.21
C ILE A 45 9.21 8.13 -11.17
N MET A 46 9.19 6.86 -11.59
CA MET A 46 9.26 5.68 -10.73
C MET A 46 10.49 4.85 -11.00
N LYS A 47 10.95 4.12 -9.98
CA LYS A 47 12.07 3.19 -10.16
C LYS A 47 11.61 2.01 -11.00
N TRP A 48 12.37 1.71 -12.04
CA TRP A 48 12.13 0.53 -12.89
C TRP A 48 12.54 -0.79 -12.21
N ASN A 49 13.34 -0.75 -11.14
CA ASN A 49 13.98 -1.90 -10.50
C ASN A 49 13.80 -1.93 -8.97
N GLY A 50 12.76 -1.27 -8.46
CA GLY A 50 12.54 -1.13 -7.02
C GLY A 50 11.22 -0.46 -6.68
N TRP A 51 11.01 -0.16 -5.41
CA TRP A 51 9.77 0.48 -4.96
C TRP A 51 9.79 2.01 -5.15
N GLY A 52 8.67 2.53 -5.65
CA GLY A 52 8.26 3.91 -5.51
C GLY A 52 8.97 4.93 -6.41
N TYR A 53 8.95 6.19 -5.99
CA TYR A 53 9.45 7.31 -6.79
C TYR A 53 10.98 7.30 -6.91
N SER A 54 11.48 7.69 -8.09
CA SER A 54 12.92 7.76 -8.38
C SER A 54 13.70 8.76 -7.51
N ASP A 55 13.03 9.80 -7.00
CA ASP A 55 13.62 10.80 -6.11
C ASP A 55 13.71 10.38 -4.64
N SER A 56 13.11 9.23 -4.28
CA SER A 56 12.92 8.76 -2.91
C SER A 56 13.64 7.43 -2.69
N LYS A 57 14.71 7.46 -1.90
CA LYS A 57 15.46 6.26 -1.50
C LYS A 57 16.23 6.48 -0.21
N PHE A 58 16.51 5.40 0.49
CA PHE A 58 17.50 5.43 1.55
C PHE A 58 18.91 5.31 0.96
N LEU A 59 19.86 6.06 1.53
CA LEU A 59 21.28 5.91 1.24
C LEU A 59 22.11 6.16 2.50
N TYR A 60 23.33 5.66 2.52
CA TYR A 60 24.33 6.09 3.50
C TYR A 60 25.15 7.24 2.92
N ASN A 61 25.13 8.39 3.60
CA ASN A 61 25.89 9.56 3.18
C ASN A 61 27.40 9.38 3.39
N LYS A 62 28.22 10.39 3.05
CA LYS A 62 29.69 10.33 3.19
C LYS A 62 30.18 10.10 4.63
N LYS A 63 29.35 10.36 5.64
CA LYS A 63 29.63 10.11 7.06
C LYS A 63 29.15 8.73 7.52
N GLY A 64 28.63 7.91 6.60
CA GLY A 64 28.03 6.61 6.89
C GLY A 64 26.72 6.69 7.65
N GLN A 65 26.03 7.84 7.63
CA GLN A 65 24.72 8.00 8.28
C GLN A 65 23.62 7.73 7.25
N ALA A 66 22.58 7.00 7.65
CA ALA A 66 21.44 6.80 6.78
C ALA A 66 20.65 8.10 6.59
N GLU A 67 20.22 8.35 5.37
CA GLU A 67 19.43 9.49 4.95
C GLU A 67 18.36 9.00 3.98
N PHE A 68 17.17 9.60 4.06
CA PHE A 68 16.10 9.35 3.10
C PHE A 68 15.98 10.55 2.14
N THR A 69 16.12 10.34 0.84
CA THR A 69 16.22 11.43 -0.14
C THR A 69 14.87 12.08 -0.48
N GLY A 70 14.94 13.13 -1.32
CA GLY A 70 13.76 13.77 -1.90
C GLY A 70 13.13 14.82 -0.99
N LYS A 71 11.84 15.11 -1.21
CA LYS A 71 11.01 16.03 -0.41
C LYS A 71 9.56 15.57 -0.24
N ARG A 72 9.24 14.34 -0.69
CA ARG A 72 7.85 13.83 -0.75
C ARG A 72 7.31 13.46 0.63
N TYR A 73 8.15 12.90 1.48
CA TYR A 73 7.75 12.36 2.76
C TYR A 73 8.31 13.23 3.88
N ARG A 74 7.68 13.20 5.06
CA ARG A 74 8.17 13.94 6.23
C ARG A 74 9.58 13.52 6.67
N LEU A 75 9.98 12.28 6.36
CA LEU A 75 11.32 11.76 6.61
C LEU A 75 12.35 12.20 5.56
N SER A 76 11.93 12.80 4.44
CA SER A 76 12.84 13.20 3.37
C SER A 76 13.80 14.30 3.85
N GLY A 77 15.08 14.15 3.51
CA GLY A 77 16.19 14.98 3.95
C GLY A 77 16.61 14.78 5.41
N MET A 78 15.96 13.89 6.17
CA MET A 78 16.31 13.63 7.57
C MET A 78 17.41 12.56 7.69
N ILE A 79 18.32 12.78 8.62
CA ILE A 79 19.32 11.78 9.03
C ILE A 79 18.71 10.82 10.05
N ILE A 80 18.96 9.53 9.86
CA ILE A 80 18.46 8.44 10.68
C ILE A 80 19.66 7.70 11.29
N PRO A 81 20.20 8.20 12.42
CA PRO A 81 21.48 7.75 12.96
C PRO A 81 21.45 6.29 13.43
N GLY A 82 20.31 5.80 13.93
CA GLY A 82 20.19 4.45 14.48
C GLY A 82 20.08 3.34 13.43
N LEU A 83 19.75 3.66 12.18
CA LEU A 83 19.49 2.64 11.16
C LEU A 83 20.76 1.83 10.83
N ARG A 84 21.93 2.48 10.80
CA ARG A 84 23.20 1.79 10.54
C ARG A 84 23.48 0.73 11.60
N GLU A 85 23.49 1.14 12.87
CA GLU A 85 23.79 0.26 14.00
C GLU A 85 22.77 -0.88 14.09
N TRP A 86 21.49 -0.59 13.81
CA TRP A 86 20.46 -1.62 13.74
C TRP A 86 20.70 -2.61 12.60
N MET A 87 21.08 -2.16 11.40
CA MET A 87 21.45 -3.04 10.29
C MET A 87 22.69 -3.89 10.64
N GLU A 88 23.74 -3.28 11.16
CA GLU A 88 24.97 -4.01 11.55
C GLU A 88 24.68 -5.05 12.65
N SER A 89 23.88 -4.72 13.66
CA SER A 89 23.56 -5.64 14.78
C SER A 89 22.54 -6.72 14.42
N THR A 90 21.51 -6.40 13.64
CA THR A 90 20.43 -7.34 13.28
C THR A 90 20.89 -8.30 12.20
N PHE A 91 21.70 -7.82 11.26
CA PHE A 91 22.00 -8.51 10.03
C PHE A 91 23.48 -8.86 9.89
N SER A 92 24.38 -8.35 10.73
CA SER A 92 25.83 -8.40 10.46
C SER A 92 26.18 -7.80 9.09
N ALA A 93 25.36 -6.85 8.63
CA ALA A 93 25.56 -6.15 7.37
C ALA A 93 26.85 -5.31 7.45
N ASN A 94 27.66 -5.33 6.38
CA ASN A 94 28.88 -4.55 6.30
C ASN A 94 28.76 -3.51 5.19
N LEU A 95 28.90 -2.22 5.54
CA LEU A 95 28.83 -1.12 4.56
C LEU A 95 29.91 -1.16 3.46
N GLN A 96 30.99 -1.93 3.67
CA GLN A 96 32.03 -2.18 2.68
C GLN A 96 31.62 -3.24 1.64
N HIS A 97 30.67 -4.13 1.96
CA HIS A 97 30.19 -5.17 1.04
C HIS A 97 28.87 -4.73 0.43
N LYS A 98 28.94 -4.28 -0.83
CA LYS A 98 27.79 -3.76 -1.57
C LYS A 98 27.45 -4.63 -2.77
N THR A 99 26.17 -4.66 -3.12
CA THR A 99 25.65 -5.23 -4.37
C THR A 99 24.62 -4.27 -4.98
N PRO A 100 25.08 -3.14 -5.53
CA PRO A 100 24.17 -2.13 -6.07
C PRO A 100 23.38 -2.70 -7.26
N ALA A 101 22.13 -2.26 -7.40
CA ALA A 101 21.31 -2.63 -8.54
C ALA A 101 21.91 -2.18 -9.88
N ALA A 102 21.53 -2.88 -10.95
CA ALA A 102 21.68 -2.41 -12.32
C ALA A 102 21.08 -0.99 -12.45
N PRO A 103 21.87 0.03 -12.83
CA PRO A 103 21.42 1.42 -12.75
C PRO A 103 20.45 1.81 -13.86
N ILE A 104 20.52 1.13 -15.02
CA ILE A 104 19.76 1.44 -16.23
C ILE A 104 19.26 0.13 -16.80
N LEU A 105 18.04 0.15 -17.36
CA LEU A 105 17.50 -0.96 -18.11
C LEU A 105 18.33 -1.19 -19.38
N ASN A 106 18.87 -2.40 -19.55
CA ASN A 106 19.49 -2.78 -20.81
C ASN A 106 18.41 -3.20 -21.82
N SER A 107 17.87 -2.25 -22.57
CA SER A 107 16.81 -2.50 -23.57
C SER A 107 17.20 -3.55 -24.62
N SER A 108 18.50 -3.70 -24.92
CA SER A 108 19.00 -4.73 -25.85
C SER A 108 18.93 -6.15 -25.28
N ALA A 109 18.78 -6.31 -23.96
CA ALA A 109 18.57 -7.61 -23.31
C ALA A 109 17.09 -8.01 -23.25
N VAL A 110 16.17 -7.12 -23.62
CA VAL A 110 14.73 -7.41 -23.67
C VAL A 110 14.42 -8.16 -24.96
N GLN A 111 13.66 -9.24 -24.85
CA GLN A 111 13.22 -9.99 -26.03
C GLN A 111 12.39 -9.09 -26.96
N PRO A 112 12.63 -9.13 -28.29
CA PRO A 112 11.80 -8.43 -29.25
C PRO A 112 10.32 -8.81 -29.08
N PRO A 113 9.39 -7.85 -29.24
CA PRO A 113 7.97 -8.14 -29.08
C PRO A 113 7.47 -9.08 -30.19
N THR A 114 6.70 -10.10 -29.81
CA THR A 114 5.99 -10.96 -30.77
C THR A 114 4.62 -10.33 -31.05
N LEU A 115 4.58 -9.43 -32.03
CA LEU A 115 3.39 -8.64 -32.36
C LEU A 115 2.42 -9.43 -33.25
N ASN A 116 1.13 -9.38 -32.93
CA ASN A 116 0.08 -9.77 -33.87
C ASN A 116 -0.23 -8.58 -34.80
N GLU A 117 0.24 -8.65 -36.05
CA GLU A 117 0.12 -7.55 -37.03
C GLU A 117 -1.33 -7.18 -37.36
N ALA A 118 -2.25 -8.17 -37.40
CA ALA A 118 -3.66 -7.92 -37.67
C ALA A 118 -4.33 -7.17 -36.51
N PHE A 119 -4.05 -7.59 -35.28
CA PHE A 119 -4.46 -6.88 -34.07
C PHE A 119 -3.91 -5.45 -34.04
N LEU A 120 -2.61 -5.28 -34.29
CA LEU A 120 -1.95 -3.97 -34.25
C LEU A 120 -2.51 -3.01 -35.30
N LYS A 121 -2.81 -3.50 -36.51
CA LYS A 121 -3.42 -2.71 -37.59
C LYS A 121 -4.81 -2.20 -37.21
N GLU A 122 -5.65 -3.05 -36.62
CA GLU A 122 -6.98 -2.65 -36.16
C GLU A 122 -6.92 -1.78 -34.90
N LEU A 123 -5.99 -2.05 -33.98
CA LEU A 123 -5.77 -1.19 -32.82
C LEU A 123 -5.39 0.24 -33.26
N LYS A 124 -4.51 0.38 -34.25
CA LYS A 124 -4.15 1.70 -34.82
C LYS A 124 -5.37 2.48 -35.33
N SER A 125 -6.37 1.81 -35.91
CA SER A 125 -7.58 2.50 -36.39
C SER A 125 -8.53 2.94 -35.29
N THR A 126 -8.40 2.39 -34.07
CA THR A 126 -9.18 2.84 -32.90
C THR A 126 -8.73 4.18 -32.33
N GLY A 127 -7.48 4.58 -32.59
CA GLY A 127 -6.84 5.74 -31.96
C GLY A 127 -6.41 5.53 -30.50
N ILE A 128 -6.55 4.32 -29.96
CA ILE A 128 -6.09 4.00 -28.60
C ILE A 128 -4.56 4.03 -28.57
N PRO A 129 -3.93 4.80 -27.66
CA PRO A 129 -2.48 4.83 -27.52
C PRO A 129 -1.91 3.46 -27.18
N PHE A 130 -0.75 3.14 -27.77
CA PHE A 130 -0.02 1.91 -27.49
C PHE A 130 1.49 2.12 -27.62
N SER A 131 2.26 1.23 -27.01
CA SER A 131 3.73 1.20 -27.08
C SER A 131 4.21 -0.25 -27.16
N HIS A 132 5.30 -0.46 -27.89
CA HIS A 132 6.06 -1.71 -27.90
C HIS A 132 7.52 -1.48 -27.48
N ASP A 133 7.78 -0.33 -26.84
CA ASP A 133 9.10 0.02 -26.34
C ASP A 133 9.48 -0.89 -25.16
N ALA A 134 10.76 -1.23 -25.08
CA ALA A 134 11.29 -2.16 -24.09
C ALA A 134 11.02 -1.68 -22.64
N GLU A 135 11.15 -0.38 -22.39
CA GLU A 135 10.94 0.22 -21.07
C GLU A 135 9.48 0.07 -20.60
N ASP A 136 8.52 0.42 -21.47
CA ASP A 136 7.09 0.30 -21.15
C ASP A 136 6.66 -1.13 -20.88
N ARG A 137 7.20 -2.07 -21.67
CA ARG A 137 6.92 -3.51 -21.56
C ARG A 137 7.51 -4.09 -20.27
N VAL A 138 8.77 -3.78 -19.97
CA VAL A 138 9.44 -4.28 -18.76
C VAL A 138 8.76 -3.74 -17.50
N PHE A 139 8.44 -2.44 -17.45
CA PHE A 139 7.77 -1.83 -16.29
C PHE A 139 6.43 -2.50 -15.94
N ARG A 140 5.76 -3.08 -16.94
CA ARG A 140 4.45 -3.73 -16.81
C ARG A 140 4.51 -5.25 -16.79
N SER A 141 5.69 -5.82 -16.61
CA SER A 141 5.92 -7.26 -16.59
C SER A 141 6.04 -7.87 -15.18
N HIS A 142 5.95 -7.04 -14.14
CA HIS A 142 6.22 -7.45 -12.77
C HIS A 142 5.34 -6.73 -11.75
N GLY A 143 5.21 -7.34 -10.58
CA GLY A 143 4.81 -6.71 -9.34
C GLY A 143 6.00 -6.33 -8.46
N HIS A 144 5.87 -6.56 -7.16
CA HIS A 144 6.86 -6.27 -6.14
C HIS A 144 7.16 -7.48 -5.25
N CYS A 145 7.06 -8.70 -5.77
CA CYS A 145 7.68 -9.86 -5.12
C CYS A 145 9.21 -9.73 -5.13
N LEU A 146 9.85 -10.33 -4.14
CA LEU A 146 11.29 -10.31 -3.93
C LEU A 146 12.02 -10.87 -5.15
N HIS A 147 11.53 -11.97 -5.72
CA HIS A 147 12.16 -12.62 -6.87
C HIS A 147 12.11 -11.74 -8.12
N GLU A 148 11.01 -11.03 -8.35
CA GLU A 148 10.83 -10.10 -9.48
C GLU A 148 11.80 -8.93 -9.36
N ILE A 149 11.82 -8.27 -8.19
CA ILE A 149 12.72 -7.14 -7.94
C ILE A 149 14.19 -7.58 -7.97
N PHE A 150 14.51 -8.75 -7.44
CA PHE A 150 15.86 -9.30 -7.50
C PHE A 150 16.30 -9.53 -8.96
N ALA A 151 15.44 -10.11 -9.80
CA ALA A 151 15.73 -10.32 -11.22
C ALA A 151 16.03 -8.99 -11.94
N LEU A 152 15.18 -7.98 -11.76
CA LEU A 152 15.36 -6.65 -12.36
C LEU A 152 16.67 -5.98 -11.91
N ARG A 153 16.98 -6.06 -10.61
CA ARG A 153 18.23 -5.50 -10.06
C ARG A 153 19.48 -6.19 -10.58
N GLU A 154 19.41 -7.48 -10.86
CA GLU A 154 20.49 -8.25 -11.50
C GLU A 154 20.50 -8.13 -13.04
N GLY A 155 19.61 -7.31 -13.62
CA GLY A 155 19.47 -7.13 -15.07
C GLY A 155 18.93 -8.35 -15.81
N LYS A 156 18.30 -9.29 -15.09
CA LYS A 156 17.66 -10.49 -15.66
C LYS A 156 16.21 -10.18 -15.98
N ILE A 157 15.88 -10.25 -17.27
CA ILE A 157 14.54 -9.93 -17.78
C ILE A 157 13.94 -11.21 -18.34
N GLY A 158 12.79 -11.61 -17.80
CA GLY A 158 12.03 -12.79 -18.23
C GLY A 158 11.13 -12.51 -19.44
N ARG A 159 10.03 -13.27 -19.53
CA ARG A 159 8.95 -12.96 -20.48
C ARG A 159 8.30 -11.64 -20.06
N VAL A 160 8.13 -10.74 -21.02
CA VAL A 160 7.45 -9.44 -20.82
C VAL A 160 6.29 -9.34 -21.81
N PRO A 161 5.30 -8.45 -21.58
CA PRO A 161 4.26 -8.15 -22.56
C PRO A 161 4.87 -7.78 -23.91
N ASP A 162 4.21 -8.11 -25.01
CA ASP A 162 4.63 -7.74 -26.36
C ASP A 162 4.20 -6.31 -26.72
N LEU A 163 3.11 -5.84 -26.11
CA LEU A 163 2.53 -4.53 -26.36
C LEU A 163 1.91 -3.99 -25.07
N VAL A 164 1.89 -2.67 -24.93
CA VAL A 164 1.16 -1.94 -23.88
C VAL A 164 0.09 -1.08 -24.54
N VAL A 165 -1.11 -1.04 -23.96
CA VAL A 165 -2.22 -0.18 -24.43
C VAL A 165 -2.80 0.64 -23.29
N TRP A 166 -3.23 1.86 -23.58
CA TRP A 166 -3.80 2.80 -22.59
C TRP A 166 -5.23 3.22 -22.98
N PRO A 167 -6.26 2.42 -22.63
CA PRO A 167 -7.65 2.85 -22.78
C PRO A 167 -7.95 4.11 -21.95
N ASN A 168 -8.75 5.02 -22.49
CA ASN A 168 -9.15 6.24 -21.79
C ASN A 168 -10.59 6.17 -21.24
N CYS A 169 -11.33 5.10 -21.53
CA CYS A 169 -12.71 4.91 -21.10
C CYS A 169 -13.15 3.44 -21.23
N HIS A 170 -14.33 3.13 -20.68
CA HIS A 170 -14.97 1.81 -20.80
C HIS A 170 -15.04 1.29 -22.25
N ASN A 171 -15.43 2.13 -23.21
CA ASN A 171 -15.61 1.71 -24.61
C ASN A 171 -14.30 1.34 -25.30
N ASP A 172 -13.17 1.91 -24.88
CA ASP A 172 -11.86 1.52 -25.40
C ASP A 172 -11.51 0.10 -24.94
N VAL A 173 -11.81 -0.22 -23.68
CA VAL A 173 -11.64 -1.58 -23.13
C VAL A 173 -12.50 -2.59 -23.87
N VAL A 174 -13.77 -2.25 -24.17
CA VAL A 174 -14.65 -3.11 -24.99
C VAL A 174 -13.99 -3.43 -26.34
N LYS A 175 -13.53 -2.41 -27.07
CA LYS A 175 -12.86 -2.60 -28.37
C LYS A 175 -11.61 -3.46 -28.25
N ILE A 176 -10.76 -3.22 -27.24
CA ILE A 176 -9.53 -4.01 -27.03
C ILE A 176 -9.87 -5.48 -26.79
N VAL A 177 -10.86 -5.77 -25.94
CA VAL A 177 -11.28 -7.16 -25.65
C VAL A 177 -11.88 -7.83 -26.88
N GLU A 178 -12.70 -7.13 -27.67
CA GLU A 178 -13.24 -7.64 -28.94
C GLU A 178 -12.12 -7.96 -29.94
N LEU A 179 -11.15 -7.05 -30.11
CA LEU A 179 -9.98 -7.27 -30.95
C LEU A 179 -9.13 -8.45 -30.46
N ALA A 180 -8.96 -8.58 -29.14
CA ALA A 180 -8.20 -9.68 -28.57
C ALA A 180 -8.88 -11.04 -28.82
N CYS A 181 -10.20 -11.10 -28.73
CA CYS A 181 -10.98 -12.29 -29.10
C CYS A 181 -10.83 -12.61 -30.60
N LYS A 182 -10.93 -11.60 -31.46
CA LYS A 182 -10.82 -11.75 -32.92
C LYS A 182 -9.46 -12.28 -33.36
N HIS A 183 -8.39 -11.83 -32.70
CA HIS A 183 -7.01 -12.08 -33.12
C HIS A 183 -6.24 -13.06 -32.22
N ASN A 184 -6.91 -13.67 -31.25
CA ASN A 184 -6.32 -14.59 -30.27
C ASN A 184 -5.10 -13.98 -29.54
N VAL A 185 -5.31 -12.82 -28.94
CA VAL A 185 -4.31 -12.08 -28.15
C VAL A 185 -4.58 -12.28 -26.66
N CYS A 186 -3.53 -12.49 -25.87
CA CYS A 186 -3.61 -12.60 -24.42
C CYS A 186 -3.61 -11.20 -23.80
N LEU A 187 -4.53 -10.92 -22.86
CA LEU A 187 -4.59 -9.64 -22.15
C LEU A 187 -4.23 -9.85 -20.68
N ILE A 188 -3.34 -9.00 -20.17
CA ILE A 188 -3.04 -8.89 -18.73
C ILE A 188 -3.45 -7.47 -18.30
N PRO A 189 -4.53 -7.30 -17.50
CA PRO A 189 -4.90 -6.00 -16.96
C PRO A 189 -3.83 -5.48 -16.01
N TYR A 190 -3.45 -4.21 -16.18
CA TYR A 190 -2.45 -3.55 -15.35
C TYR A 190 -3.04 -2.28 -14.73
N GLY A 191 -2.84 -2.12 -13.43
CA GLY A 191 -3.23 -0.94 -12.67
C GLY A 191 -2.00 -0.19 -12.19
N GLY A 192 -1.74 -0.27 -10.88
CA GLY A 192 -0.59 0.37 -10.24
C GLY A 192 0.70 -0.44 -10.22
N GLY A 193 0.74 -1.67 -10.76
CA GLY A 193 1.93 -2.52 -10.68
C GLY A 193 2.28 -3.04 -9.28
N THR A 194 1.38 -2.92 -8.30
CA THR A 194 1.68 -3.17 -6.87
C THR A 194 1.42 -4.60 -6.38
N SER A 195 1.26 -5.56 -7.30
CA SER A 195 1.02 -6.97 -6.94
C SER A 195 2.18 -7.56 -6.13
N VAL A 196 1.88 -8.40 -5.15
CA VAL A 196 2.87 -9.21 -4.39
C VAL A 196 2.51 -10.70 -4.45
N SER A 197 1.82 -11.11 -5.53
CA SER A 197 1.36 -12.48 -5.78
C SER A 197 1.81 -13.03 -7.13
N SER A 198 2.74 -12.36 -7.83
CA SER A 198 3.12 -12.66 -9.23
C SER A 198 1.96 -12.55 -10.24
N ALA A 199 0.84 -11.89 -9.90
CA ALA A 199 -0.34 -11.80 -10.78
C ALA A 199 -0.09 -11.05 -12.11
N LEU A 200 1.02 -10.32 -12.22
CA LEU A 200 1.42 -9.57 -13.41
C LEU A 200 2.52 -10.26 -14.22
N GLU A 201 3.09 -11.35 -13.68
CA GLU A 201 4.15 -12.10 -14.31
C GLU A 201 3.62 -12.78 -15.58
N CYS A 202 4.30 -12.57 -16.70
CA CYS A 202 3.90 -13.19 -17.97
C CYS A 202 4.31 -14.68 -17.97
N PRO A 203 3.37 -15.63 -18.18
CA PRO A 203 3.72 -17.04 -18.24
C PRO A 203 4.74 -17.32 -19.36
N PRO A 204 5.88 -17.98 -19.07
CA PRO A 204 6.93 -18.21 -20.07
C PRO A 204 6.49 -19.10 -21.24
N GLU A 205 5.48 -19.95 -21.02
CA GLU A 205 4.88 -20.83 -22.02
C GLU A 205 3.81 -20.14 -22.91
N GLU A 206 3.42 -18.91 -22.60
CA GLU A 206 2.43 -18.18 -23.39
C GLU A 206 3.03 -17.71 -24.74
N THR A 207 2.62 -18.39 -25.80
CA THR A 207 3.09 -18.12 -27.17
C THR A 207 2.30 -17.05 -27.90
N ARG A 208 1.09 -16.69 -27.44
CA ARG A 208 0.31 -15.61 -28.05
C ARG A 208 0.98 -14.27 -27.79
N SER A 209 0.62 -13.28 -28.60
CA SER A 209 0.97 -11.89 -28.30
C SER A 209 0.30 -11.50 -26.98
N ILE A 210 1.08 -11.04 -26.01
CA ILE A 210 0.62 -10.59 -24.70
C ILE A 210 0.50 -9.06 -24.72
N VAL A 211 -0.68 -8.54 -24.40
CA VAL A 211 -0.92 -7.11 -24.27
C VAL A 211 -1.14 -6.77 -22.80
N SER A 212 -0.30 -5.89 -22.26
CA SER A 212 -0.57 -5.22 -20.99
C SER A 212 -1.62 -4.14 -21.23
N LEU A 213 -2.80 -4.32 -20.64
CA LEU A 213 -3.89 -3.34 -20.70
C LEU A 213 -3.80 -2.42 -19.48
N ASP A 214 -3.13 -1.29 -19.65
CA ASP A 214 -2.85 -0.33 -18.58
C ASP A 214 -4.02 0.64 -18.38
N THR A 215 -4.66 0.53 -17.23
CA THR A 215 -5.86 1.31 -16.88
C THR A 215 -5.56 2.72 -16.39
N SER A 216 -4.29 3.12 -16.21
CA SER A 216 -3.90 4.38 -15.55
C SER A 216 -4.48 5.66 -16.17
N GLN A 217 -4.88 5.63 -17.45
CA GLN A 217 -5.48 6.78 -18.15
C GLN A 217 -7.01 6.85 -18.02
N MET A 218 -7.63 5.80 -17.49
CA MET A 218 -9.06 5.71 -17.17
C MET A 218 -9.21 5.97 -15.66
N ASN A 219 -9.09 7.24 -15.25
CA ASN A 219 -8.83 7.66 -13.87
C ASN A 219 -9.76 8.78 -13.34
N ARG A 220 -10.93 8.95 -13.93
CA ARG A 220 -11.87 10.02 -13.58
C ARG A 220 -12.86 9.59 -12.48
N ILE A 221 -13.18 10.51 -11.58
CA ILE A 221 -14.45 10.46 -10.84
C ILE A 221 -15.54 10.92 -11.82
N LEU A 222 -16.44 10.01 -12.18
CA LEU A 222 -17.49 10.23 -13.17
C LEU A 222 -18.65 11.04 -12.57
N TRP A 223 -19.03 10.72 -11.33
CA TRP A 223 -19.99 11.50 -10.55
C TRP A 223 -19.88 11.21 -9.05
N ILE A 224 -20.37 12.16 -8.25
CA ILE A 224 -20.54 12.04 -6.80
C ILE A 224 -22.03 12.19 -6.49
N ASP A 225 -22.60 11.21 -5.79
CA ASP A 225 -23.96 11.25 -5.27
C ASP A 225 -23.91 11.54 -3.77
N GLU A 226 -24.11 12.80 -3.43
CA GLU A 226 -24.09 13.28 -2.04
C GLU A 226 -25.29 12.76 -1.22
N LYS A 227 -26.41 12.42 -1.87
CA LYS A 227 -27.60 11.91 -1.16
C LYS A 227 -27.40 10.47 -0.73
N ASN A 228 -26.80 9.66 -1.60
CA ASN A 228 -26.53 8.24 -1.34
C ASN A 228 -25.13 8.00 -0.75
N LEU A 229 -24.29 9.05 -0.67
CA LEU A 229 -22.90 8.99 -0.22
C LEU A 229 -22.11 7.92 -0.98
N THR A 230 -22.15 8.02 -2.31
CA THR A 230 -21.40 7.16 -3.23
C THR A 230 -20.71 7.98 -4.30
N ALA A 231 -19.54 7.54 -4.74
CA ALA A 231 -18.87 8.06 -5.93
C ALA A 231 -18.74 6.94 -6.98
N HIS A 232 -18.96 7.28 -8.25
CA HIS A 232 -18.74 6.38 -9.37
C HIS A 232 -17.50 6.81 -10.13
N VAL A 233 -16.58 5.87 -10.28
CA VAL A 233 -15.20 6.18 -10.57
C VAL A 233 -14.64 5.16 -11.56
N GLU A 234 -13.85 5.65 -12.50
CA GLU A 234 -13.07 4.82 -13.40
C GLU A 234 -11.99 4.03 -12.64
N ALA A 235 -11.81 2.77 -13.01
CA ALA A 235 -11.05 1.80 -12.23
C ALA A 235 -9.54 2.05 -12.17
N GLY A 236 -9.00 2.86 -13.07
CA GLY A 236 -7.57 3.17 -13.14
C GLY A 236 -7.10 4.23 -12.17
N ILE A 237 -8.01 4.94 -11.47
CA ILE A 237 -7.63 5.95 -10.50
C ILE A 237 -6.81 5.33 -9.36
N VAL A 238 -5.71 5.98 -8.97
CA VAL A 238 -4.91 5.58 -7.81
C VAL A 238 -5.52 6.13 -6.53
N GLY A 239 -5.28 5.45 -5.41
CA GLY A 239 -5.85 5.85 -4.12
C GLY A 239 -5.51 7.28 -3.69
N GLN A 240 -4.26 7.72 -3.91
CA GLN A 240 -3.85 9.08 -3.59
C GLN A 240 -4.66 10.14 -4.34
N ASP A 241 -4.92 9.93 -5.64
CA ASP A 241 -5.70 10.88 -6.44
C ASP A 241 -7.20 10.80 -6.15
N LEU A 242 -7.71 9.59 -5.90
CA LEU A 242 -9.09 9.39 -5.49
C LEU A 242 -9.41 10.16 -4.20
N GLU A 243 -8.59 10.00 -3.17
CA GLU A 243 -8.76 10.75 -1.92
C GLU A 243 -8.58 12.25 -2.15
N ARG A 244 -7.55 12.68 -2.89
CA ARG A 244 -7.32 14.11 -3.17
C ARG A 244 -8.54 14.76 -3.83
N LEU A 245 -9.09 14.15 -4.88
CA LEU A 245 -10.21 14.68 -5.64
C LEU A 245 -11.52 14.65 -4.84
N LEU A 246 -11.77 13.61 -4.04
CA LEU A 246 -12.93 13.57 -3.14
C LEU A 246 -12.82 14.62 -2.03
N ASN A 247 -11.62 14.84 -1.49
CA ASN A 247 -11.38 15.81 -0.43
C ASN A 247 -11.69 17.25 -0.89
N GLU A 248 -11.46 17.57 -2.17
CA GLU A 248 -11.86 18.86 -2.78
C GLU A 248 -13.38 19.08 -2.70
N SER A 249 -14.16 18.00 -2.62
CA SER A 249 -15.62 18.02 -2.42
C SER A 249 -16.05 17.74 -0.97
N GLY A 250 -15.11 17.66 -0.02
CA GLY A 250 -15.40 17.41 1.40
C GLY A 250 -15.69 15.94 1.76
N TYR A 251 -15.32 14.99 0.90
CA TYR A 251 -15.53 13.56 1.08
C TYR A 251 -14.22 12.76 1.07
N CYS A 252 -14.25 11.53 1.58
CA CYS A 252 -13.17 10.55 1.50
C CYS A 252 -13.75 9.13 1.31
N THR A 253 -12.94 8.17 0.84
CA THR A 253 -13.32 6.74 0.94
C THR A 253 -12.82 6.13 2.24
N GLY A 254 -11.70 6.65 2.77
CA GLY A 254 -10.99 6.07 3.91
C GLY A 254 -10.31 4.74 3.63
N HIS A 255 -10.30 4.29 2.36
CA HIS A 255 -9.59 3.09 1.92
C HIS A 255 -8.11 3.40 1.67
N GLU A 256 -7.30 3.19 2.71
CA GLU A 256 -5.87 3.52 2.69
C GLU A 256 -5.03 2.24 2.81
N PRO A 257 -4.86 1.45 1.73
CA PRO A 257 -3.84 0.42 1.69
C PRO A 257 -2.45 1.06 1.70
N ASP A 258 -1.44 0.35 2.22
CA ASP A 258 -0.07 0.86 2.33
C ASP A 258 0.53 1.24 0.94
N SER A 259 -0.05 0.72 -0.15
CA SER A 259 0.31 0.96 -1.56
C SER A 259 -0.49 2.09 -2.24
N MET A 260 -1.32 2.87 -1.52
CA MET A 260 -2.30 3.80 -2.12
C MET A 260 -1.72 4.88 -3.05
N GLU A 261 -0.43 5.18 -2.95
CA GLU A 261 0.27 6.09 -3.87
C GLU A 261 0.24 5.59 -5.32
N PHE A 262 0.15 4.27 -5.52
CA PHE A 262 0.24 3.64 -6.84
C PHE A 262 -0.90 2.67 -7.12
N SER A 263 -1.39 1.92 -6.13
CA SER A 263 -2.45 0.93 -6.32
C SER A 263 -3.76 1.59 -6.75
N SER A 264 -4.42 1.01 -7.76
CA SER A 264 -5.65 1.53 -8.35
C SER A 264 -6.92 0.85 -7.82
N LEU A 265 -8.07 1.53 -7.98
CA LEU A 265 -9.38 1.04 -7.56
C LEU A 265 -9.74 -0.33 -8.19
N GLY A 266 -9.48 -0.51 -9.49
CA GLY A 266 -9.66 -1.78 -10.18
C GLY A 266 -8.77 -2.88 -9.63
N GLY A 267 -7.53 -2.54 -9.27
CA GLY A 267 -6.60 -3.44 -8.59
C GLY A 267 -7.15 -3.89 -7.23
N TRP A 268 -7.69 -2.97 -6.44
CA TRP A 268 -8.29 -3.28 -5.14
C TRP A 268 -9.46 -4.25 -5.25
N VAL A 269 -10.33 -4.07 -6.24
CA VAL A 269 -11.43 -5.01 -6.54
C VAL A 269 -10.85 -6.37 -6.93
N ALA A 270 -9.88 -6.39 -7.84
CA ALA A 270 -9.29 -7.62 -8.35
C ALA A 270 -8.58 -8.46 -7.28
N THR A 271 -8.05 -7.83 -6.21
CA THR A 271 -7.23 -8.51 -5.18
C THR A 271 -7.88 -8.55 -3.79
N ARG A 272 -9.10 -8.04 -3.63
CA ARG A 272 -9.78 -7.89 -2.32
C ARG A 272 -8.94 -7.09 -1.31
N ALA A 273 -8.45 -5.92 -1.73
CA ALA A 273 -7.58 -5.10 -0.90
C ALA A 273 -8.20 -4.72 0.46
N SER A 274 -7.34 -4.65 1.48
CA SER A 274 -7.68 -4.25 2.85
C SER A 274 -6.95 -2.94 3.18
N GLY A 275 -7.70 -1.94 3.63
CA GLY A 275 -7.16 -0.64 4.02
C GLY A 275 -6.85 -0.52 5.51
N MET A 276 -5.94 0.37 5.87
CA MET A 276 -5.52 0.65 7.25
C MET A 276 -6.68 1.00 8.19
N LYS A 277 -7.67 1.75 7.68
CA LYS A 277 -8.78 2.33 8.45
C LYS A 277 -10.09 1.55 8.35
N LYS A 278 -10.05 0.29 7.90
CA LYS A 278 -11.24 -0.51 7.62
C LYS A 278 -12.21 -0.68 8.80
N ASN A 279 -11.78 -0.44 10.04
CA ASN A 279 -12.66 -0.54 11.21
C ASN A 279 -13.80 0.49 11.15
N ILE A 280 -13.60 1.62 10.46
CA ILE A 280 -14.64 2.63 10.21
C ILE A 280 -15.27 2.44 8.82
N TYR A 281 -14.45 2.22 7.79
CA TYR A 281 -14.90 2.30 6.39
C TYR A 281 -15.23 0.95 5.74
N GLY A 282 -14.75 -0.15 6.32
CA GLY A 282 -14.81 -1.48 5.73
C GLY A 282 -13.64 -1.79 4.79
N ASN A 283 -13.55 -3.05 4.35
CA ASN A 283 -12.67 -3.46 3.27
C ASN A 283 -13.28 -3.10 1.90
N ILE A 284 -12.59 -3.41 0.80
CA ILE A 284 -13.10 -3.13 -0.54
C ILE A 284 -14.46 -3.79 -0.80
N GLU A 285 -14.70 -5.00 -0.28
CA GLU A 285 -16.00 -5.69 -0.41
C GLU A 285 -17.15 -5.00 0.32
N ASP A 286 -16.85 -4.20 1.34
CA ASP A 286 -17.84 -3.43 2.09
C ASP A 286 -18.08 -2.05 1.45
N LEU A 287 -17.06 -1.51 0.79
CA LEU A 287 -17.07 -0.20 0.15
C LEU A 287 -17.70 -0.22 -1.24
N VAL A 288 -17.48 -1.28 -2.01
CA VAL A 288 -18.01 -1.38 -3.38
C VAL A 288 -19.51 -1.62 -3.37
N VAL A 289 -20.23 -0.78 -4.10
CA VAL A 289 -21.70 -0.85 -4.27
C VAL A 289 -22.06 -1.42 -5.64
N HIS A 290 -21.27 -1.10 -6.67
CA HIS A 290 -21.55 -1.48 -8.06
C HIS A 290 -20.26 -1.61 -8.87
N ILE A 291 -20.22 -2.57 -9.80
CA ILE A 291 -19.07 -2.85 -10.65
C ILE A 291 -19.54 -2.98 -12.10
N LYS A 292 -18.83 -2.35 -13.02
CA LYS A 292 -18.90 -2.62 -14.46
C LYS A 292 -17.61 -3.29 -14.91
N MET A 293 -17.74 -4.46 -15.54
CA MET A 293 -16.61 -5.28 -15.97
C MET A 293 -16.79 -5.74 -17.42
N VAL A 294 -15.75 -5.58 -18.23
CA VAL A 294 -15.70 -6.10 -19.61
C VAL A 294 -15.06 -7.49 -19.60
N THR A 295 -15.73 -8.47 -20.17
CA THR A 295 -15.22 -9.84 -20.34
C THR A 295 -15.27 -10.24 -21.83
N PRO A 296 -14.58 -11.32 -22.25
CA PRO A 296 -14.71 -11.86 -23.61
C PRO A 296 -16.15 -12.20 -24.04
N ARG A 297 -17.06 -12.44 -23.08
CA ARG A 297 -18.47 -12.75 -23.36
C ARG A 297 -19.38 -11.52 -23.39
N GLY A 298 -18.89 -10.36 -22.99
CA GLY A 298 -19.67 -9.13 -22.85
C GLY A 298 -19.49 -8.44 -21.50
N VAL A 299 -20.34 -7.45 -21.24
CA VAL A 299 -20.28 -6.61 -20.03
C VAL A 299 -21.08 -7.25 -18.90
N ILE A 300 -20.48 -7.34 -17.72
CA ILE A 300 -21.14 -7.69 -16.46
C ILE A 300 -21.45 -6.40 -15.72
N GLU A 301 -22.73 -6.14 -15.49
CA GLU A 301 -23.23 -4.97 -14.76
C GLU A 301 -24.60 -5.28 -14.16
N LYS A 302 -24.82 -4.90 -12.89
CA LYS A 302 -26.17 -4.99 -12.28
C LYS A 302 -27.04 -3.83 -12.77
N SER A 303 -28.34 -4.06 -12.93
CA SER A 303 -29.29 -3.05 -13.43
C SER A 303 -29.66 -1.95 -12.43
N CYS A 304 -29.32 -2.10 -11.14
CA CYS A 304 -29.62 -1.10 -10.12
C CYS A 304 -28.53 -1.04 -9.05
N GLN A 305 -28.56 0.03 -8.25
CA GLN A 305 -27.63 0.28 -7.15
C GLN A 305 -28.31 0.17 -5.77
N GLY A 306 -29.22 -0.80 -5.63
CA GLY A 306 -29.87 -1.08 -4.34
C GLY A 306 -28.81 -1.47 -3.29
N PRO A 307 -28.88 -0.95 -2.05
CA PRO A 307 -27.80 -1.09 -1.07
C PRO A 307 -27.61 -2.52 -0.55
N ARG A 308 -28.62 -3.38 -0.71
CA ARG A 308 -28.57 -4.81 -0.42
C ARG A 308 -29.63 -5.53 -1.25
N MET A 309 -29.29 -6.67 -1.83
CA MET A 309 -30.17 -7.44 -2.71
C MET A 309 -30.19 -8.92 -2.33
N SER A 310 -31.31 -9.58 -2.61
CA SER A 310 -31.48 -11.03 -2.49
C SER A 310 -31.94 -11.61 -3.83
N THR A 311 -31.11 -11.46 -4.85
CA THR A 311 -31.41 -11.81 -6.25
C THR A 311 -30.56 -13.00 -6.72
N GLY A 312 -30.37 -13.98 -5.84
CA GLY A 312 -29.43 -15.10 -6.05
C GLY A 312 -28.01 -14.79 -5.54
N PRO A 313 -27.01 -15.60 -5.93
CA PRO A 313 -25.61 -15.36 -5.57
C PRO A 313 -25.13 -13.99 -6.02
N ASP A 314 -24.37 -13.29 -5.16
CA ASP A 314 -23.87 -11.96 -5.50
C ASP A 314 -22.74 -12.03 -6.53
N VAL A 315 -23.05 -11.67 -7.78
CA VAL A 315 -22.09 -11.64 -8.89
C VAL A 315 -20.88 -10.73 -8.65
N HIS A 316 -20.98 -9.69 -7.80
CA HIS A 316 -19.81 -8.88 -7.47
C HIS A 316 -18.73 -9.70 -6.77
N HIS A 317 -19.10 -10.72 -5.97
CA HIS A 317 -18.15 -11.61 -5.31
C HIS A 317 -17.49 -12.63 -6.25
N PHE A 318 -18.00 -12.81 -7.48
CA PHE A 318 -17.31 -13.58 -8.52
C PHE A 318 -16.20 -12.73 -9.18
N ILE A 319 -16.37 -11.40 -9.19
CA ILE A 319 -15.42 -10.45 -9.75
C ILE A 319 -14.32 -10.11 -8.73
N MET A 320 -14.72 -9.86 -7.47
CA MET A 320 -13.78 -9.49 -6.41
C MET A 320 -12.84 -10.66 -6.07
N GLY A 321 -11.53 -10.44 -6.19
CA GLY A 321 -10.53 -11.50 -6.00
C GLY A 321 -10.28 -12.34 -7.26
N SER A 322 -10.75 -11.91 -8.42
CA SER A 322 -10.51 -12.61 -9.70
C SER A 322 -9.11 -12.40 -10.26
N GLU A 323 -8.31 -11.48 -9.71
CA GLU A 323 -6.91 -11.21 -10.09
C GLU A 323 -6.70 -11.05 -11.61
N GLY A 324 -7.66 -10.40 -12.30
CA GLY A 324 -7.58 -10.12 -13.74
C GLY A 324 -7.87 -11.32 -14.65
N THR A 325 -8.17 -12.51 -14.10
CA THR A 325 -8.37 -13.74 -14.88
C THR A 325 -9.69 -13.80 -15.65
N LEU A 326 -10.67 -12.98 -15.29
CA LEU A 326 -12.01 -13.00 -15.87
C LEU A 326 -12.28 -11.86 -16.87
N GLY A 327 -11.45 -10.81 -16.86
CA GLY A 327 -11.63 -9.61 -17.66
C GLY A 327 -11.18 -8.33 -16.94
N VAL A 328 -11.69 -7.18 -17.38
CA VAL A 328 -11.24 -5.85 -16.95
C VAL A 328 -12.35 -5.12 -16.19
N VAL A 329 -12.12 -4.79 -14.93
CA VAL A 329 -12.99 -3.85 -14.19
C VAL A 329 -12.76 -2.46 -14.76
N THR A 330 -13.81 -1.79 -15.24
CA THR A 330 -13.67 -0.47 -15.88
C THR A 330 -14.19 0.67 -15.02
N GLU A 331 -15.30 0.45 -14.31
CA GLU A 331 -15.95 1.47 -13.48
C GLU A 331 -16.45 0.82 -12.19
N VAL A 332 -16.39 1.55 -11.09
CA VAL A 332 -16.81 1.10 -9.77
C VAL A 332 -17.57 2.23 -9.08
N THR A 333 -18.77 1.93 -8.57
CA THR A 333 -19.41 2.79 -7.56
C THR A 333 -18.98 2.31 -6.18
N MET A 334 -18.46 3.22 -5.37
CA MET A 334 -18.07 2.94 -3.99
C MET A 334 -18.63 3.95 -3.00
N LYS A 335 -18.78 3.53 -1.75
CA LYS A 335 -19.19 4.39 -0.63
C LYS A 335 -18.13 5.47 -0.38
N ILE A 336 -18.61 6.67 -0.07
CA ILE A 336 -17.81 7.79 0.42
C ILE A 336 -18.37 8.26 1.75
N ARG A 337 -17.57 8.98 2.52
CA ARG A 337 -17.95 9.57 3.81
C ARG A 337 -17.52 11.03 3.85
N PRO A 338 -18.23 11.89 4.59
CA PRO A 338 -17.70 13.23 4.88
C PRO A 338 -16.29 13.14 5.48
N MET A 339 -15.46 14.13 5.17
CA MET A 339 -14.13 14.22 5.77
C MET A 339 -14.22 14.24 7.30
N PRO A 340 -13.38 13.45 8.01
CA PRO A 340 -13.37 13.48 9.46
C PRO A 340 -12.95 14.87 9.96
N GLU A 341 -13.70 15.41 10.91
CA GLU A 341 -13.41 16.72 11.54
C GLU A 341 -12.06 16.70 12.28
N TYR A 342 -11.76 15.58 12.92
CA TYR A 342 -10.62 15.45 13.82
C TYR A 342 -9.95 14.08 13.69
N GLN A 343 -8.62 14.07 13.70
CA GLN A 343 -7.79 12.87 13.78
C GLN A 343 -6.94 12.93 15.05
N LYS A 344 -6.75 11.77 15.70
CA LYS A 344 -5.95 11.65 16.92
C LYS A 344 -5.08 10.40 16.87
N TYR A 345 -3.77 10.58 17.05
CA TYR A 345 -2.84 9.47 17.17
C TYR A 345 -2.60 9.09 18.64
N GLY A 346 -2.29 7.83 18.87
CA GLY A 346 -1.98 7.31 20.19
C GLY A 346 -1.04 6.11 20.15
N SER A 347 -0.51 5.75 21.31
CA SER A 347 0.25 4.51 21.46
C SER A 347 0.17 3.96 22.88
N VAL A 348 0.26 2.63 23.00
CA VAL A 348 0.23 1.91 24.27
C VAL A 348 1.38 0.92 24.30
N VAL A 349 2.16 0.90 25.39
CA VAL A 349 3.18 -0.13 25.65
C VAL A 349 2.60 -1.19 26.58
N PHE A 350 2.81 -2.46 26.25
CA PHE A 350 2.43 -3.61 27.09
C PHE A 350 3.67 -4.37 27.59
N PRO A 351 3.57 -5.11 28.71
CA PRO A 351 4.68 -5.88 29.25
C PRO A 351 5.24 -6.94 28.29
N ASN A 352 4.35 -7.54 27.49
CA ASN A 352 4.68 -8.56 26.49
C ASN A 352 3.60 -8.63 25.41
N PHE A 353 3.88 -9.40 24.34
CA PHE A 353 2.99 -9.54 23.19
C PHE A 353 1.66 -10.21 23.56
N GLU A 354 1.67 -11.15 24.48
CA GLU A 354 0.49 -11.88 24.96
C GLU A 354 -0.55 -10.94 25.58
N MET A 355 -0.10 -10.02 26.43
CA MET A 355 -0.98 -9.00 27.03
C MET A 355 -1.53 -8.03 25.99
N GLY A 356 -0.72 -7.65 25.01
CA GLY A 356 -1.17 -6.81 23.89
C GLY A 356 -2.25 -7.51 23.05
N VAL A 357 -2.06 -8.79 22.72
CA VAL A 357 -3.05 -9.59 21.97
C VAL A 357 -4.35 -9.73 22.76
N ALA A 358 -4.26 -9.99 24.07
CA ALA A 358 -5.44 -10.07 24.95
C ALA A 358 -6.21 -8.74 24.99
N CYS A 359 -5.50 -7.61 25.03
CA CYS A 359 -6.11 -6.27 24.94
C CYS A 359 -6.81 -6.06 23.59
N LEU A 360 -6.15 -6.35 22.47
CA LEU A 360 -6.75 -6.22 21.13
C LEU A 360 -7.99 -7.09 20.98
N ARG A 361 -7.96 -8.31 21.52
CA ARG A 361 -9.12 -9.21 21.57
C ARG A 361 -10.26 -8.60 22.37
N GLU A 362 -9.99 -7.98 23.50
CA GLU A 362 -11.00 -7.34 24.34
C GLU A 362 -11.61 -6.10 23.67
N VAL A 363 -10.79 -5.29 23.00
CA VAL A 363 -11.25 -4.16 22.19
C VAL A 363 -12.18 -4.64 21.06
N ALA A 364 -11.82 -5.73 20.36
CA ALA A 364 -12.69 -6.35 19.36
C ALA A 364 -13.97 -6.93 19.97
N ARG A 365 -13.89 -7.58 21.13
CA ARG A 365 -15.05 -8.13 21.84
C ARG A 365 -16.05 -7.04 22.21
N GLN A 366 -15.56 -5.88 22.62
CA GLN A 366 -16.37 -4.69 22.93
C GLN A 366 -16.77 -3.90 21.69
N ARG A 367 -16.31 -4.29 20.49
CA ARG A 367 -16.58 -3.61 19.21
C ARG A 367 -16.24 -2.11 19.24
N CYS A 368 -15.18 -1.76 19.96
CA CYS A 368 -14.71 -0.39 20.10
C CYS A 368 -13.29 -0.24 19.52
N ALA A 369 -12.98 -0.93 18.43
CA ALA A 369 -11.72 -0.73 17.74
C ALA A 369 -11.67 0.70 17.16
N PRO A 370 -10.56 1.43 17.32
CA PRO A 370 -10.37 2.73 16.68
C PRO A 370 -10.26 2.58 15.16
N ALA A 371 -10.17 3.69 14.42
CA ALA A 371 -10.00 3.67 12.96
C ALA A 371 -8.89 2.71 12.55
N SER A 372 -7.76 2.77 13.25
CA SER A 372 -6.69 1.78 13.13
C SER A 372 -6.05 1.46 14.48
N ILE A 373 -5.71 0.18 14.68
CA ILE A 373 -4.95 -0.34 15.81
C ILE A 373 -4.00 -1.42 15.31
N ARG A 374 -2.70 -1.27 15.62
CA ARG A 374 -1.63 -2.17 15.15
C ARG A 374 -0.71 -2.51 16.32
N LEU A 375 -0.66 -3.79 16.72
CA LEU A 375 0.18 -4.30 17.80
C LEU A 375 1.47 -4.89 17.24
N MET A 376 2.57 -4.19 17.48
CA MET A 376 3.91 -4.50 17.00
C MET A 376 4.67 -5.30 18.07
N ASP A 377 5.32 -6.40 17.68
CA ASP A 377 6.20 -7.13 18.60
C ASP A 377 7.47 -6.34 18.97
N ASN A 378 8.29 -6.92 19.86
CA ASN A 378 9.47 -6.24 20.40
C ASN A 378 10.50 -5.89 19.32
N GLU A 379 10.66 -6.74 18.30
CA GLU A 379 11.64 -6.51 17.23
C GLU A 379 11.21 -5.33 16.34
N GLN A 380 9.92 -5.22 16.01
CA GLN A 380 9.43 -4.03 15.29
C GLN A 380 9.52 -2.77 16.15
N PHE A 381 9.34 -2.87 17.47
CA PHE A 381 9.54 -1.74 18.37
C PHE A 381 10.99 -1.24 18.35
N LYS A 382 11.96 -2.15 18.45
CA LYS A 382 13.40 -1.82 18.34
C LYS A 382 13.72 -1.18 17.00
N PHE A 383 13.19 -1.75 15.91
CA PHE A 383 13.34 -1.20 14.56
C PHE A 383 12.75 0.22 14.44
N GLY A 384 11.53 0.44 14.94
CA GLY A 384 10.91 1.77 14.95
C GLY A 384 11.71 2.79 15.77
N HIS A 385 12.42 2.35 16.81
CA HIS A 385 13.35 3.19 17.56
C HIS A 385 14.61 3.54 16.74
N ALA A 386 15.17 2.58 16.01
CA ALA A 386 16.32 2.78 15.13
C ALA A 386 16.04 3.77 13.99
N LEU A 387 14.77 3.88 13.56
CA LEU A 387 14.31 4.81 12.53
C LEU A 387 14.03 6.24 13.04
N LYS A 388 14.34 6.57 14.30
CA LYS A 388 14.17 7.93 14.81
C LYS A 388 15.13 8.91 14.11
N PRO A 389 14.63 10.02 13.55
CA PRO A 389 15.51 11.02 12.94
C PRO A 389 16.25 11.87 13.98
N GLN A 390 17.38 12.44 13.57
CA GLN A 390 18.28 13.25 14.42
C GLN A 390 17.62 14.54 14.97
N VAL A 391 16.49 14.98 14.42
CA VAL A 391 15.74 16.18 14.87
C VAL A 391 14.89 15.89 16.13
N SER A 392 14.99 14.69 16.72
CA SER A 392 14.44 14.44 18.05
C SER A 392 15.14 15.35 19.07
N SER A 393 14.46 16.44 19.43
CA SER A 393 14.92 17.47 20.36
C SER A 393 15.64 16.86 21.58
N ILE A 394 16.67 17.52 22.09
CA ILE A 394 17.37 17.15 23.34
C ILE A 394 16.38 16.85 24.48
N PHE A 395 15.24 17.54 24.48
CA PHE A 395 14.13 17.33 25.43
C PHE A 395 13.42 15.97 25.27
N THR A 396 13.27 15.48 24.03
CA THR A 396 12.69 14.15 23.73
C THR A 396 13.63 13.01 24.11
N SER A 397 14.95 13.18 23.94
CA SER A 397 15.94 12.20 24.42
C SER A 397 15.96 12.09 25.95
N PHE A 398 15.79 13.22 26.66
CA PHE A 398 15.65 13.26 28.11
C PHE A 398 14.35 12.57 28.60
N LEU A 399 13.22 12.82 27.92
CA LEU A 399 11.94 12.14 28.17
C LEU A 399 11.99 10.65 27.82
N ASP A 400 12.69 10.24 26.77
CA ASP A 400 12.90 8.84 26.41
C ASP A 400 13.80 8.13 27.44
N GLY A 401 14.83 8.81 27.96
CA GLY A 401 15.64 8.35 29.07
C GLY A 401 14.84 8.17 30.36
N LEU A 402 13.98 9.15 30.69
CA LEU A 402 13.05 9.10 31.84
C LEU A 402 11.96 8.04 31.69
N LYS A 403 11.39 7.87 30.49
CA LYS A 403 10.42 6.80 30.19
C LYS A 403 11.09 5.44 30.24
N LYS A 404 12.27 5.28 29.65
CA LYS A 404 13.07 4.04 29.74
C LYS A 404 13.38 3.73 31.20
N PHE A 405 13.77 4.72 31.99
CA PHE A 405 14.00 4.58 33.42
C PHE A 405 12.72 4.23 34.19
N TYR A 406 11.58 4.88 33.94
CA TYR A 406 10.31 4.59 34.62
C TYR A 406 9.73 3.21 34.25
N ILE A 407 9.78 2.84 32.97
CA ILE A 407 9.32 1.55 32.44
C ILE A 407 10.17 0.40 32.99
N THR A 408 11.50 0.57 33.04
CA THR A 408 12.41 -0.50 33.48
C THR A 408 12.62 -0.56 35.00
N LYS A 409 12.74 0.59 35.70
CA LYS A 409 12.97 0.62 37.15
C LYS A 409 11.70 0.68 37.99
N PHE A 410 10.63 1.31 37.52
CA PHE A 410 9.45 1.60 38.34
C PHE A 410 8.24 0.71 38.02
N LYS A 411 8.13 0.24 36.78
CA LYS A 411 7.08 -0.71 36.33
C LYS A 411 7.61 -2.11 35.99
N GLY A 412 8.93 -2.28 35.91
CA GLY A 412 9.58 -3.59 35.74
C GLY A 412 9.35 -4.26 34.39
N PHE A 413 9.04 -3.50 33.32
CA PHE A 413 8.89 -4.10 31.99
C PHE A 413 10.26 -4.47 31.45
N ASP A 414 10.37 -5.68 30.92
CA ASP A 414 11.56 -6.15 30.23
C ASP A 414 11.64 -5.50 28.83
N PRO A 415 12.67 -4.67 28.54
CA PRO A 415 12.86 -4.06 27.23
C PRO A 415 12.95 -5.06 26.06
N ASN A 416 13.27 -6.33 26.34
CA ASN A 416 13.37 -7.38 25.32
C ASN A 416 12.06 -8.14 25.09
N ARG A 417 11.02 -7.85 25.89
CA ARG A 417 9.72 -8.51 25.77
C ARG A 417 8.58 -7.54 25.51
N LEU A 418 8.73 -6.28 25.90
CA LEU A 418 7.68 -5.29 25.72
C LEU A 418 7.23 -5.18 24.26
N CYS A 419 5.97 -4.81 24.06
CA CYS A 419 5.40 -4.62 22.74
C CYS A 419 4.59 -3.31 22.71
N VAL A 420 4.28 -2.80 21.53
CA VAL A 420 3.64 -1.50 21.37
C VAL A 420 2.44 -1.60 20.43
N ALA A 421 1.30 -1.07 20.84
CA ALA A 421 0.18 -0.78 19.96
C ALA A 421 0.24 0.68 19.49
N THR A 422 0.12 0.93 18.19
CA THR A 422 -0.19 2.26 17.65
C THR A 422 -1.68 2.37 17.36
N LEU A 423 -2.22 3.58 17.57
CA LEU A 423 -3.65 3.88 17.48
C LEU A 423 -3.86 5.12 16.60
N LEU A 424 -4.90 5.07 15.76
CA LEU A 424 -5.44 6.21 15.03
C LEU A 424 -6.95 6.23 15.22
N PHE A 425 -7.47 7.36 15.71
CA PHE A 425 -8.89 7.66 15.82
C PHE A 425 -9.22 8.78 14.85
N GLU A 426 -10.41 8.74 14.25
CA GLU A 426 -10.90 9.84 13.42
C GLU A 426 -12.43 9.94 13.42
N GLY A 427 -12.94 11.16 13.22
CA GLY A 427 -14.37 11.47 13.23
C GLY A 427 -14.65 12.80 13.93
N ASP A 428 -15.85 12.94 14.49
CA ASP A 428 -16.22 14.12 15.28
C ASP A 428 -15.35 14.22 16.54
N ARG A 429 -14.84 15.42 16.84
CA ARG A 429 -13.83 15.61 17.89
C ARG A 429 -14.24 15.03 19.26
N GLU A 430 -15.48 15.27 19.68
CA GLU A 430 -15.98 14.80 20.97
C GLU A 430 -16.03 13.27 21.05
N LYS A 431 -16.54 12.62 20.00
CA LYS A 431 -16.62 11.15 19.91
C LYS A 431 -15.23 10.53 19.91
N VAL A 432 -14.29 11.14 19.17
CA VAL A 432 -12.89 10.68 19.14
C VAL A 432 -12.27 10.69 20.53
N LEU A 433 -12.43 11.76 21.31
CA LEU A 433 -11.84 11.86 22.65
C LEU A 433 -12.49 10.88 23.66
N GLN A 434 -13.80 10.67 23.58
CA GLN A 434 -14.50 9.68 24.40
C GLN A 434 -14.05 8.26 24.06
N HIS A 435 -13.93 7.95 22.75
CA HIS A 435 -13.49 6.66 22.26
C HIS A 435 -12.01 6.39 22.60
N GLU A 436 -11.15 7.39 22.49
CA GLU A 436 -9.76 7.34 22.92
C GLU A 436 -9.67 6.91 24.39
N LYS A 437 -10.40 7.61 25.27
CA LYS A 437 -10.46 7.28 26.70
C LYS A 437 -10.91 5.83 26.93
N GLN A 438 -11.96 5.38 26.26
CA GLN A 438 -12.45 4.01 26.39
C GLN A 438 -11.37 2.97 26.05
N VAL A 439 -10.65 3.16 24.94
CA VAL A 439 -9.60 2.22 24.49
C VAL A 439 -8.43 2.20 25.47
N TYR A 440 -7.98 3.35 25.98
CA TYR A 440 -6.93 3.40 27.01
C TYR A 440 -7.38 2.77 28.33
N ASP A 441 -8.63 2.98 28.75
CA ASP A 441 -9.19 2.38 29.97
C ASP A 441 -9.27 0.84 29.86
N ILE A 442 -9.54 0.30 28.66
CA ILE A 442 -9.43 -1.14 28.39
C ILE A 442 -7.97 -1.58 28.47
N ALA A 443 -7.06 -0.87 27.80
CA ALA A 443 -5.64 -1.23 27.76
C ALA A 443 -5.00 -1.29 29.15
N ALA A 444 -5.39 -0.38 30.06
CA ALA A 444 -4.93 -0.36 31.44
C ALA A 444 -5.22 -1.68 32.19
N LYS A 445 -6.34 -2.36 31.89
CA LYS A 445 -6.70 -3.67 32.48
C LYS A 445 -5.74 -4.80 32.08
N PHE A 446 -5.02 -4.63 30.98
CA PHE A 446 -4.00 -5.57 30.48
C PHE A 446 -2.57 -5.07 30.76
N GLY A 447 -2.41 -4.13 31.69
CA GLY A 447 -1.11 -3.53 32.03
C GLY A 447 -0.58 -2.58 30.96
N GLY A 448 -1.42 -2.14 30.02
CA GLY A 448 -1.06 -1.16 29.00
C GLY A 448 -0.81 0.22 29.61
N LEU A 449 0.25 0.88 29.16
CA LEU A 449 0.61 2.24 29.56
C LEU A 449 0.62 3.16 28.33
N ALA A 450 0.00 4.32 28.42
CA ALA A 450 0.04 5.32 27.36
C ALA A 450 1.49 5.73 27.06
N ALA A 451 1.88 5.64 25.79
CA ALA A 451 3.26 5.88 25.35
C ALA A 451 3.41 7.15 24.49
N GLY A 452 2.33 7.91 24.32
CA GLY A 452 2.29 9.23 23.70
C GLY A 452 1.89 9.22 22.22
N GLU A 453 1.42 10.37 21.76
CA GLU A 453 0.92 10.60 20.40
C GLU A 453 2.03 10.49 19.34
N ASP A 454 3.21 11.06 19.61
CA ASP A 454 4.35 11.09 18.68
C ASP A 454 4.77 9.69 18.20
N ASN A 455 4.71 8.68 19.08
CA ASN A 455 5.03 7.30 18.72
C ASN A 455 3.96 6.68 17.81
N GLY A 456 2.69 7.00 18.06
CA GLY A 456 1.57 6.63 17.20
C GLY A 456 1.74 7.23 15.81
N GLN A 457 1.86 8.55 15.74
CA GLN A 457 2.01 9.29 14.48
C GLN A 457 3.22 8.79 13.68
N ARG A 458 4.37 8.56 14.34
CA ARG A 458 5.56 8.02 13.67
C ARG A 458 5.34 6.62 13.12
N GLY A 459 4.69 5.72 13.87
CA GLY A 459 4.37 4.38 13.39
C GLY A 459 3.52 4.39 12.13
N TYR A 460 2.54 5.29 12.05
CA TYR A 460 1.71 5.46 10.86
C TYR A 460 2.49 6.07 9.68
N MET A 461 3.30 7.11 9.92
CA MET A 461 4.15 7.70 8.87
C MET A 461 5.14 6.70 8.27
N LEU A 462 5.70 5.81 9.10
CA LEU A 462 6.68 4.81 8.66
C LEU A 462 6.10 3.80 7.67
N THR A 463 4.78 3.58 7.70
CA THR A 463 4.07 2.63 6.82
C THR A 463 4.43 2.81 5.35
N PHE A 464 4.45 4.06 4.86
CA PHE A 464 4.72 4.39 3.45
C PHE A 464 6.20 4.37 3.08
N VAL A 465 7.08 4.33 4.08
CA VAL A 465 8.54 4.44 3.87
C VAL A 465 9.23 3.08 4.01
N ILE A 466 8.63 2.11 4.71
CA ILE A 466 9.21 0.78 4.93
C ILE A 466 9.54 0.05 3.62
N ALA A 467 8.71 0.18 2.58
CA ALA A 467 8.95 -0.47 1.30
C ALA A 467 10.26 0.00 0.64
N TYR A 468 10.68 1.25 0.85
CA TYR A 468 11.97 1.78 0.37
C TYR A 468 13.19 1.18 1.09
N LEU A 469 13.02 0.59 2.28
CA LEU A 469 14.11 -0.08 3.00
C LEU A 469 14.48 -1.42 2.37
N ARG A 470 13.60 -2.03 1.57
CA ARG A 470 13.92 -3.24 0.81
C ARG A 470 15.08 -2.98 -0.15
N ASP A 471 15.00 -1.91 -0.94
CA ASP A 471 16.05 -1.52 -1.90
C ASP A 471 17.39 -1.29 -1.18
N LEU A 472 17.37 -0.60 -0.03
CA LEU A 472 18.55 -0.39 0.79
C LEU A 472 19.11 -1.72 1.30
N GLY A 473 18.26 -2.60 1.82
CA GLY A 473 18.69 -3.92 2.29
C GLY A 473 19.42 -4.68 1.20
N MET A 474 18.84 -4.71 -0.01
CA MET A 474 19.42 -5.40 -1.15
C MET A 474 20.79 -4.83 -1.55
N ASP A 475 21.01 -3.52 -1.46
CA ASP A 475 22.33 -2.91 -1.71
C ASP A 475 23.43 -3.45 -0.76
N TYR A 476 23.04 -4.08 0.36
CA TYR A 476 23.91 -4.61 1.41
C TYR A 476 23.67 -6.11 1.70
N TYR A 477 23.27 -6.89 0.68
CA TYR A 477 23.05 -8.35 0.76
C TYR A 477 21.96 -8.80 1.75
N VAL A 478 21.07 -7.89 2.15
CA VAL A 478 19.88 -8.19 2.94
C VAL A 478 18.69 -8.34 1.98
N ILE A 479 18.12 -9.54 1.91
CA ILE A 479 16.87 -9.79 1.19
C ILE A 479 15.76 -10.05 2.19
N GLY A 480 14.53 -9.70 1.84
CA GLY A 480 13.40 -9.99 2.70
C GLY A 480 12.07 -9.61 2.10
N GLU A 481 11.03 -10.13 2.72
CA GLU A 481 9.66 -10.03 2.26
C GLU A 481 8.70 -9.97 3.45
N SER A 482 7.59 -9.26 3.27
CA SER A 482 6.41 -9.38 4.12
C SER A 482 5.45 -10.42 3.56
N PHE A 483 4.76 -11.11 4.45
CA PHE A 483 3.63 -11.97 4.10
C PHE A 483 2.61 -11.94 5.23
N GLU A 484 1.38 -12.32 4.95
CA GLU A 484 0.28 -12.15 5.88
C GLU A 484 -0.65 -13.34 5.93
N THR A 485 -1.47 -13.37 6.98
CA THR A 485 -2.54 -14.35 7.11
C THR A 485 -3.63 -13.82 8.05
N SER A 486 -4.79 -14.48 8.08
CA SER A 486 -5.87 -14.21 9.03
C SER A 486 -6.20 -15.46 9.82
N MET A 487 -6.45 -15.32 11.12
CA MET A 487 -6.66 -16.47 12.01
C MET A 487 -7.65 -16.20 13.14
N PRO A 488 -8.26 -17.27 13.71
CA PRO A 488 -9.01 -17.19 14.94
C PRO A 488 -8.16 -16.70 16.13
N TRP A 489 -8.80 -16.01 17.08
CA TRP A 489 -8.13 -15.38 18.22
C TRP A 489 -7.33 -16.34 19.11
N ASP A 490 -7.83 -17.56 19.32
CA ASP A 490 -7.19 -18.60 20.12
C ASP A 490 -5.91 -19.16 19.48
N ARG A 491 -5.70 -18.91 18.18
CA ARG A 491 -4.54 -19.38 17.42
C ARG A 491 -3.44 -18.33 17.26
N VAL A 492 -3.72 -17.05 17.56
CA VAL A 492 -2.84 -15.91 17.31
C VAL A 492 -1.44 -16.11 17.90
N LEU A 493 -1.35 -16.42 19.19
CA LEU A 493 -0.06 -16.53 19.88
C LEU A 493 0.76 -17.73 19.38
N ASP A 494 0.09 -18.86 19.17
CA ASP A 494 0.73 -20.08 18.67
C ASP A 494 1.26 -19.91 17.25
N ILE A 495 0.45 -19.34 16.35
CA ILE A 495 0.88 -19.09 14.96
C ILE A 495 2.04 -18.10 14.95
N CYS A 496 1.96 -16.98 15.68
CA CYS A 496 3.07 -16.02 15.74
C CYS A 496 4.37 -16.65 16.22
N ARG A 497 4.32 -17.45 17.29
CA ARG A 497 5.50 -18.12 17.84
C ARG A 497 6.03 -19.18 16.89
N ASN A 498 5.16 -20.04 16.37
CA ASN A 498 5.55 -21.21 15.58
C ASN A 498 6.06 -20.81 14.19
N VAL A 499 5.47 -19.78 13.56
CA VAL A 499 5.93 -19.25 12.27
C VAL A 499 7.33 -18.64 12.44
N LYS A 500 7.56 -17.79 13.46
CA LYS A 500 8.90 -17.24 13.73
C LYS A 500 9.94 -18.34 13.98
N ALA A 501 9.61 -19.32 14.82
CA ALA A 501 10.48 -20.45 15.09
C ALA A 501 10.75 -21.31 13.84
N ARG A 502 9.74 -21.49 12.97
CA ARG A 502 9.89 -22.21 11.71
C ARG A 502 10.87 -21.50 10.78
N ILE A 503 10.73 -20.19 10.60
CA ILE A 503 11.62 -19.38 9.75
C ILE A 503 13.07 -19.51 10.22
N VAL A 504 13.32 -19.32 11.53
CA VAL A 504 14.66 -19.43 12.10
C VAL A 504 15.26 -20.82 11.87
N ARG A 505 14.47 -21.89 12.09
CA ARG A 505 14.92 -23.27 11.88
C ARG A 505 15.23 -23.56 10.41
N GLU A 506 14.32 -23.22 9.49
CA GLU A 506 14.52 -23.44 8.05
C GLU A 506 15.72 -22.65 7.51
N CYS A 507 15.94 -21.41 7.98
CA CYS A 507 17.14 -20.66 7.63
C CYS A 507 18.40 -21.37 8.14
N LYS A 508 18.41 -21.85 9.38
CA LYS A 508 19.55 -22.60 9.92
C LYS A 508 19.82 -23.88 9.11
N ASP A 509 18.79 -24.65 8.79
CA ASP A 509 18.89 -25.90 8.04
C ASP A 509 19.38 -25.67 6.61
N LYS A 510 19.04 -24.51 6.02
CA LYS A 510 19.55 -24.02 4.73
C LYS A 510 20.83 -23.17 4.89
N GLY A 511 21.64 -23.41 5.91
CA GLY A 511 22.99 -22.84 6.05
C GLY A 511 23.07 -21.31 6.14
N VAL A 512 21.99 -20.63 6.54
CA VAL A 512 22.03 -19.19 6.81
C VAL A 512 22.92 -18.94 8.02
N GLN A 513 23.96 -18.13 7.84
CA GLN A 513 25.01 -17.90 8.84
C GLN A 513 24.50 -17.18 10.10
N PHE A 514 23.54 -16.27 9.93
CA PHE A 514 22.97 -15.46 11.01
C PHE A 514 21.48 -15.76 11.19
N PRO A 515 20.95 -15.67 12.43
CA PRO A 515 19.50 -15.74 12.64
C PRO A 515 18.78 -14.70 11.77
N PRO A 516 17.73 -15.08 11.02
CA PRO A 516 16.97 -14.12 10.22
C PRO A 516 16.20 -13.16 11.14
N LEU A 517 15.96 -11.93 10.68
CA LEU A 517 14.92 -11.10 11.29
C LEU A 517 13.58 -11.77 10.99
N SER A 518 12.90 -12.20 12.04
CA SER A 518 11.56 -12.78 11.96
C SER A 518 10.67 -12.10 12.98
N THR A 519 9.74 -11.28 12.49
CA THR A 519 8.93 -10.38 13.31
C THR A 519 7.48 -10.38 12.82
N CYS A 520 6.55 -9.99 13.69
CA CYS A 520 5.14 -9.89 13.35
C CYS A 520 4.48 -8.67 13.99
N ARG A 521 3.38 -8.22 13.38
CA ARG A 521 2.40 -7.35 14.00
C ARG A 521 0.99 -7.88 13.81
N ALA A 522 0.17 -7.78 14.85
CA ALA A 522 -1.27 -8.00 14.73
C ALA A 522 -1.95 -6.69 14.32
N GLN A 523 -2.84 -6.77 13.34
CA GLN A 523 -3.62 -5.64 12.85
C GLN A 523 -5.06 -6.08 12.60
N HIS A 524 -5.96 -5.11 12.46
CA HIS A 524 -7.34 -5.40 12.05
C HIS A 524 -8.08 -6.41 12.95
N PRO A 525 -8.30 -6.08 14.22
CA PRO A 525 -8.96 -6.99 15.14
C PRO A 525 -10.43 -7.13 14.75
N ALA A 526 -10.87 -8.35 14.39
CA ALA A 526 -12.26 -8.64 14.05
C ALA A 526 -13.05 -9.17 15.25
N PRO A 527 -14.37 -8.95 15.33
CA PRO A 527 -15.19 -9.49 16.41
C PRO A 527 -15.09 -11.03 16.48
N PRO A 528 -15.01 -11.64 17.67
CA PRO A 528 -15.05 -13.10 17.80
C PRO A 528 -16.39 -13.65 17.28
N GLU A 529 -16.36 -14.86 16.71
CA GLU A 529 -17.47 -15.41 15.93
C GLU A 529 -18.82 -15.48 16.68
N GLY A 530 -18.81 -15.64 18.01
CA GLY A 530 -20.00 -15.73 18.86
C GLY A 530 -20.57 -14.42 19.41
N ALA A 531 -20.00 -13.25 19.10
CA ALA A 531 -20.46 -11.95 19.60
C ALA A 531 -21.26 -11.15 18.54
N ARG A 532 -22.00 -11.83 17.64
CA ARG A 532 -22.63 -11.20 16.46
C ARG A 532 -24.16 -11.13 16.53
N PRO A 533 -24.77 -9.97 16.20
CA PRO A 533 -26.07 -9.92 15.53
C PRO A 533 -25.90 -10.36 14.05
N GLU A 534 -26.94 -10.94 13.44
CA GLU A 534 -26.98 -11.57 12.10
C GLU A 534 -26.60 -10.70 10.87
N ARG A 535 -26.00 -9.52 11.02
CA ARG A 535 -26.02 -8.46 9.98
C ARG A 535 -24.70 -8.08 9.31
N GLU A 536 -23.56 -8.71 9.60
CA GLU A 536 -22.28 -8.39 8.93
C GLU A 536 -21.48 -9.67 8.57
N HIS A 537 -21.22 -9.87 7.27
CA HIS A 537 -20.41 -10.96 6.72
C HIS A 537 -18.93 -10.56 6.66
N VAL A 538 -18.32 -10.30 7.82
CA VAL A 538 -16.85 -10.28 7.93
C VAL A 538 -16.43 -11.44 8.84
N ASN A 539 -15.61 -12.36 8.34
CA ASN A 539 -15.12 -13.49 9.13
C ASN A 539 -14.38 -12.97 10.38
N GLY A 540 -14.63 -13.55 11.55
CA GLY A 540 -14.11 -13.12 12.85
C GLY A 540 -12.61 -13.43 13.04
N ARG A 541 -11.78 -12.99 12.09
CA ARG A 541 -10.36 -13.30 12.01
C ARG A 541 -9.54 -12.04 12.20
N SER A 542 -8.53 -12.11 13.06
CA SER A 542 -7.51 -11.06 13.15
C SER A 542 -6.47 -11.30 12.08
N SER A 543 -6.04 -10.22 11.41
CA SER A 543 -4.96 -10.29 10.42
C SER A 543 -3.61 -10.11 11.11
N ILE A 544 -2.64 -10.93 10.73
CA ILE A 544 -1.26 -10.81 11.19
C ILE A 544 -0.38 -10.64 9.97
N ILE A 545 0.41 -9.57 9.98
CA ILE A 545 1.50 -9.41 9.02
C ILE A 545 2.76 -9.94 9.67
N PHE A 546 3.40 -10.87 8.99
CA PHE A 546 4.76 -11.31 9.25
C PHE A 546 5.71 -10.56 8.32
N SER A 547 6.91 -10.29 8.81
CA SER A 547 7.99 -9.77 7.98
C SER A 547 9.25 -10.55 8.27
N THR A 548 9.95 -10.93 7.20
CA THR A 548 11.19 -11.70 7.28
C THR A 548 12.28 -11.04 6.45
N GLN A 549 13.47 -10.88 7.03
CA GLN A 549 14.67 -10.39 6.33
C GLN A 549 15.88 -11.27 6.67
N ARG A 550 16.78 -11.47 5.70
CA ARG A 550 17.90 -12.43 5.71
C ARG A 550 19.15 -11.82 5.06
N LEU A 551 20.35 -12.16 5.57
CA LEU A 551 21.60 -11.98 4.82
C LEU A 551 21.92 -13.16 3.89
N LEU A 552 22.42 -12.84 2.69
CA LEU A 552 23.08 -13.81 1.83
C LEU A 552 24.61 -13.71 2.00
N HIS A 553 25.22 -14.78 2.50
CA HIS A 553 26.61 -15.10 2.24
C HIS A 553 26.66 -16.52 1.68
N ASN A 554 26.98 -16.64 0.38
CA ASN A 554 27.14 -17.87 -0.38
C ASN A 554 26.12 -18.97 -0.10
N MET A 555 24.94 -18.95 -0.74
CA MET A 555 24.18 -20.15 -1.18
C MET A 555 23.02 -19.71 -2.07
N PHE A 556 23.07 -20.09 -3.36
CA PHE A 556 21.98 -19.92 -4.32
C PHE A 556 21.59 -21.29 -4.85
N GLU A 557 20.39 -21.75 -4.49
CA GLU A 557 19.51 -22.60 -5.29
C GLU A 557 18.17 -22.75 -4.54
N ASN A 558 17.08 -22.36 -5.20
CA ASN A 558 15.67 -22.66 -4.89
C ASN A 558 15.12 -22.27 -3.50
N LEU A 559 14.49 -21.10 -3.42
CA LEU A 559 13.57 -20.72 -2.35
C LEU A 559 12.44 -19.84 -2.91
N SER A 560 11.45 -20.47 -3.54
CA SER A 560 10.10 -19.91 -3.68
C SER A 560 9.31 -20.31 -2.43
N VAL A 561 8.87 -19.32 -1.64
CA VAL A 561 7.84 -19.53 -0.62
C VAL A 561 6.63 -18.74 -1.09
N SER A 562 5.77 -19.40 -1.86
CA SER A 562 4.44 -18.90 -2.19
C SER A 562 3.56 -19.03 -0.95
N CYS A 563 3.07 -17.91 -0.42
CA CYS A 563 1.95 -17.89 0.52
C CYS A 563 0.77 -17.26 -0.21
N ILE A 564 -0.25 -18.07 -0.51
CA ILE A 564 -1.63 -17.64 -0.84
C ILE A 564 -2.43 -17.65 0.47
#